data_AF-A0A425C203-F1
#
_entry.id   AF-A0A425C203-F1
#
_cell.length_a   1.000
_cell.length_b   1.000
_cell.length_c   1.000
_cell.angle_alpha   90.00
_cell.angle_beta   90.00
_cell.angle_gamma   90.00
#
_symmetry.space_group_name_H-M   'P 1'
#
loop_
_entity.id
_entity.type
_entity.pdbx_description
1 polymer ?
#
loop_
_entity_poly.entity_id
_entity_poly.type
_entity_poly.pdbx_seq_one_letter_code
_entity_poly.pdbx_strand_id
1 'polypeptide(L)'
;MNNNLGAVICQENPSVSSSDESKRLFQYIRMEFCDGGDLEYFIGLQKNKTLPLASVAVPFLFQMVYGLYCAREKFNLRHCDIKLLNFFLKKIGSANTHKGPGSDVVLHYRLENACFVFQMPASFSYWIKLGDYGTADSNTENLGSPVTMDQFTTLENSPVEFLLEGDAAKQSYAADTFCLGLCVLHLFTGCAPYEEILEDVRCPVELLKDLKFVWMSPRKNSTFSVIKSVVRSDDDNTLCHTLYRFVVLFGLPGRNPSGIDKVWQLLLKHLRPDDPALKHFQWRSRRSTGKDGAQLHASSTKSQFDHDQSLYSIASGSNDIICRCREGLQSIPGAMELLNSLVDFDPAKRPTLKQVMYHPVFSSFRSPSKEKEAPPDYVISYYSNQHRHGLIIPDV
;
A
#
# COMPACT_ATOMS: atom_id res chain seq x y z
N MET A 1 60.14 -11.51 1.72
CA MET A 1 60.27 -10.48 0.68
C MET A 1 59.71 -11.04 -0.63
N ASN A 2 58.72 -10.33 -1.16
CA ASN A 2 58.24 -10.27 -2.55
C ASN A 2 57.65 -11.52 -3.26
N ASN A 3 56.31 -11.58 -3.20
CA ASN A 3 55.37 -11.54 -4.32
C ASN A 3 55.94 -11.46 -5.74
N ASN A 4 55.39 -12.27 -6.65
CA ASN A 4 54.80 -11.69 -7.86
C ASN A 4 53.68 -12.55 -8.46
N LEU A 5 52.58 -11.85 -8.77
CA LEU A 5 51.31 -12.32 -9.31
C LEU A 5 51.47 -12.89 -10.73
N GLY A 6 50.79 -13.99 -11.01
CA GLY A 6 50.54 -14.47 -12.36
C GLY A 6 49.54 -13.58 -13.09
N ALA A 7 49.98 -13.00 -14.21
CA ALA A 7 49.16 -12.23 -15.12
C ALA A 7 48.22 -13.14 -15.92
N VAL A 8 46.94 -12.75 -15.99
CA VAL A 8 45.91 -13.34 -16.83
C VAL A 8 46.14 -12.90 -18.27
N ILE A 9 46.17 -13.86 -19.18
CA ILE A 9 46.29 -13.67 -20.63
C ILE A 9 44.92 -13.27 -21.18
N CYS A 10 44.79 -12.05 -21.72
CA CYS A 10 43.64 -11.66 -22.54
C CYS A 10 43.87 -12.12 -23.98
N GLN A 11 43.00 -13.01 -24.50
CA GLN A 11 42.92 -13.32 -25.92
C GLN A 11 42.20 -12.19 -26.65
N GLU A 12 42.87 -11.58 -27.62
CA GLU A 12 42.25 -10.68 -28.61
C GLU A 12 41.47 -11.50 -29.65
N ASN A 13 40.23 -11.10 -29.92
CA ASN A 13 39.48 -11.53 -31.10
C ASN A 13 39.27 -10.33 -32.06
N PRO A 14 39.21 -10.59 -33.37
CA PRO A 14 39.48 -9.58 -34.39
C PRO A 14 38.28 -8.69 -34.74
N SER A 15 38.64 -7.47 -35.11
CA SER A 15 37.89 -6.37 -35.73
C SER A 15 36.56 -6.70 -36.42
N VAL A 16 35.48 -6.10 -35.91
CA VAL A 16 34.27 -5.78 -36.68
C VAL A 16 34.21 -4.26 -36.84
N SER A 17 34.09 -3.80 -38.08
CA SER A 17 34.10 -2.40 -38.49
C SER A 17 32.82 -1.66 -38.11
N SER A 18 33.02 -0.40 -37.74
CA SER A 18 32.09 0.57 -37.16
C SER A 18 30.90 0.98 -38.04
N SER A 19 29.72 1.00 -37.43
CA SER A 19 28.86 2.20 -37.41
C SER A 19 27.76 2.10 -36.35
N ASP A 20 27.79 3.02 -35.39
CA ASP A 20 26.66 3.49 -34.55
C ASP A 20 26.15 2.69 -33.34
N GLU A 21 27.02 1.95 -32.65
CA GLU A 21 26.79 1.60 -31.25
C GLU A 21 27.45 2.65 -30.33
N SER A 22 26.78 3.78 -30.11
CA SER A 22 27.09 4.61 -28.95
C SER A 22 27.05 3.71 -27.72
N LYS A 23 28.22 3.39 -27.15
CA LYS A 23 28.40 2.48 -26.02
C LYS A 23 27.30 2.74 -24.98
N ARG A 24 26.27 1.87 -24.95
CA ARG A 24 25.21 1.98 -23.95
C ARG A 24 25.88 1.76 -22.60
N LEU A 25 26.04 2.85 -21.83
CA LEU A 25 26.56 2.79 -20.48
C LEU A 25 25.46 2.19 -19.61
N PHE A 26 25.63 0.92 -19.24
CA PHE A 26 24.74 0.26 -18.30
C PHE A 26 25.22 0.52 -16.88
N GLN A 27 24.31 0.94 -16.00
CA GLN A 27 24.54 0.94 -14.56
C GLN A 27 24.03 -0.38 -14.00
N TYR A 28 24.91 -1.13 -13.35
CA TYR A 28 24.56 -2.40 -12.71
C TYR A 28 24.39 -2.18 -11.21
N ILE A 29 23.24 -2.62 -10.68
CA ILE A 29 22.95 -2.64 -9.25
C ILE A 29 22.88 -4.10 -8.84
N ARG A 30 23.79 -4.55 -7.97
CA ARG A 30 23.80 -5.91 -7.44
C ARG A 30 22.98 -5.95 -6.16
N MET A 31 21.93 -6.77 -6.16
CA MET A 31 21.05 -6.98 -5.00
C MET A 31 21.05 -8.45 -4.61
N GLU A 32 20.57 -8.76 -3.42
CA GLU A 32 20.32 -10.14 -3.00
C GLU A 32 19.20 -10.76 -3.85
N PHE A 33 19.38 -12.02 -4.24
CA PHE A 33 18.36 -12.76 -4.98
C PHE A 33 17.33 -13.39 -4.03
N CYS A 34 16.09 -12.91 -4.12
CA CYS A 34 14.91 -13.44 -3.44
C CYS A 34 14.28 -14.56 -4.28
N ASP A 35 14.55 -15.81 -3.89
CA ASP A 35 14.19 -17.02 -4.63
C ASP A 35 12.70 -17.35 -4.65
N GLY A 36 11.88 -16.68 -3.82
CA GLY A 36 10.43 -16.78 -3.85
C GLY A 36 9.74 -15.78 -4.78
N GLY A 37 10.48 -14.87 -5.43
CA GLY A 37 9.92 -13.79 -6.25
C GLY A 37 9.25 -12.69 -5.42
N ASP A 38 8.40 -11.90 -6.05
CA ASP A 38 7.54 -10.92 -5.37
C ASP A 38 6.27 -11.58 -4.77
N LEU A 39 5.67 -10.90 -3.80
CA LEU A 39 4.57 -11.44 -3.01
C LEU A 39 3.26 -11.54 -3.78
N GLU A 40 3.03 -10.67 -4.74
CA GLU A 40 1.84 -10.72 -5.59
C GLU A 40 1.84 -11.99 -6.46
N TYR A 41 2.92 -12.18 -7.22
CA TYR A 41 3.10 -13.37 -8.04
C TYR A 41 3.08 -14.64 -7.20
N PHE A 42 3.74 -14.63 -6.03
CA PHE A 42 3.75 -15.77 -5.12
C PHE A 42 2.36 -16.20 -4.66
N ILE A 43 1.46 -15.25 -4.36
CA ILE A 43 0.07 -15.58 -4.00
C ILE A 43 -0.68 -16.13 -5.22
N GLY A 44 -0.44 -15.58 -6.40
CA GLY A 44 -1.01 -16.07 -7.67
C GLY A 44 -0.69 -17.53 -7.98
N LEU A 45 0.43 -18.07 -7.47
CA LEU A 45 0.82 -19.47 -7.59
C LEU A 45 0.10 -20.42 -6.62
N GLN A 46 -0.57 -19.89 -5.59
CA GLN A 46 -1.19 -20.73 -4.57
C GLN A 46 -2.51 -21.34 -5.05
N LYS A 47 -2.86 -22.50 -4.51
CA LYS A 47 -4.17 -23.12 -4.79
C LYS A 47 -5.28 -22.14 -4.40
N ASN A 48 -6.21 -21.91 -5.32
CA ASN A 48 -7.31 -20.96 -5.20
C ASN A 48 -6.87 -19.49 -4.99
N LYS A 49 -5.59 -19.17 -5.21
CA LYS A 49 -5.02 -17.84 -4.97
C LYS A 49 -5.28 -17.32 -3.55
N THR A 50 -5.02 -18.16 -2.55
CA THR A 50 -5.24 -17.83 -1.13
C THR A 50 -4.08 -18.30 -0.27
N LEU A 51 -3.76 -17.54 0.79
CA LEU A 51 -2.81 -17.93 1.83
C LEU A 51 -3.56 -18.36 3.10
N PRO A 52 -3.01 -19.32 3.89
CA PRO A 52 -3.48 -19.55 5.25
C PRO A 52 -3.36 -18.26 6.09
N LEU A 53 -4.49 -17.69 6.49
CA LEU A 53 -4.51 -16.33 7.05
C LEU A 53 -3.70 -16.23 8.35
N ALA A 54 -4.02 -17.05 9.35
CA ALA A 54 -3.40 -16.96 10.67
C ALA A 54 -1.93 -17.39 10.71
N SER A 55 -1.53 -18.39 9.92
CA SER A 55 -0.18 -18.97 9.96
C SER A 55 0.76 -18.45 8.87
N VAL A 56 0.27 -17.72 7.87
CA VAL A 56 1.08 -17.20 6.77
C VAL A 56 0.80 -15.73 6.49
N ALA A 57 -0.44 -15.35 6.12
CA ALA A 57 -0.73 -13.97 5.68
C ALA A 57 -0.50 -12.92 6.79
N VAL A 58 -0.94 -13.20 8.02
CA VAL A 58 -0.74 -12.30 9.16
C VAL A 58 0.74 -12.23 9.58
N PRO A 59 1.50 -13.34 9.68
CA PRO A 59 2.95 -13.27 9.83
C PRO A 59 3.66 -12.50 8.72
N PHE A 60 3.29 -12.69 7.44
CA PHE A 60 3.85 -11.90 6.33
C PHE A 60 3.55 -10.41 6.50
N LEU A 61 2.31 -10.05 6.83
CA LEU A 61 1.94 -8.66 7.12
C LEU A 61 2.79 -8.08 8.25
N PHE A 62 3.04 -8.83 9.33
CA PHE A 62 3.91 -8.36 10.40
C PHE A 62 5.33 -8.07 9.90
N GLN A 63 5.91 -8.98 9.11
CA GLN A 63 7.24 -8.78 8.52
C GLN A 63 7.29 -7.54 7.60
N MET A 64 6.25 -7.32 6.78
CA MET A 64 6.13 -6.12 5.92
C MET A 64 6.10 -4.83 6.76
N VAL A 65 5.26 -4.80 7.80
CA VAL A 65 5.17 -3.66 8.73
C VAL A 65 6.50 -3.42 9.43
N TYR A 66 7.14 -4.48 9.91
CA TYR A 66 8.42 -4.40 10.61
C TYR A 66 9.53 -3.87 9.70
N GLY A 67 9.64 -4.37 8.46
CA GLY A 67 10.61 -3.88 7.48
C GLY A 67 10.44 -2.40 7.17
N LEU A 68 9.20 -1.96 6.94
CA LEU A 68 8.89 -0.56 6.72
C LEU A 68 9.15 0.30 7.97
N TYR A 69 8.86 -0.21 9.17
CA TYR A 69 9.17 0.45 10.43
C TYR A 69 10.68 0.65 10.59
N CYS A 70 11.49 -0.38 10.33
CA CYS A 70 12.96 -0.27 10.35
C CYS A 70 13.46 0.82 9.39
N ALA A 71 12.96 0.83 8.15
CA ALA A 71 13.36 1.81 7.15
C ALA A 71 13.02 3.24 7.58
N ARG A 72 11.81 3.44 8.13
CA ARG A 72 11.35 4.74 8.64
C ARG A 72 12.17 5.21 9.83
N GLU A 73 12.31 4.40 10.86
CA GLU A 73 12.99 4.80 12.10
C GLU A 73 14.49 5.05 11.89
N LYS A 74 15.13 4.28 11.01
CA LYS A 74 16.58 4.38 10.80
C LYS A 74 16.96 5.43 9.75
N PHE A 75 16.14 5.60 8.72
CA PHE A 75 16.50 6.41 7.55
C PHE A 75 15.50 7.52 7.23
N ASN A 76 14.47 7.74 8.06
CA ASN A 76 13.37 8.67 7.75
C ASN A 76 12.72 8.41 6.38
N LEU A 77 12.72 7.14 5.97
CA LEU A 77 12.32 6.76 4.63
C LEU A 77 10.80 6.81 4.47
N ARG A 78 10.35 7.49 3.41
CA ARG A 78 9.06 7.28 2.75
C ARG A 78 9.32 6.49 1.48
N HIS A 79 8.59 5.42 1.24
CA HIS A 79 8.83 4.56 0.07
C HIS A 79 8.13 5.11 -1.18
N CYS A 80 6.96 5.70 -1.00
CA CYS A 80 6.13 6.28 -2.07
C CYS A 80 5.58 5.26 -3.10
N ASP A 81 5.89 3.97 -2.96
CA ASP A 81 5.42 2.90 -3.87
C ASP A 81 5.26 1.56 -3.13
N ILE A 82 4.52 1.59 -2.03
CA ILE A 82 4.20 0.36 -1.26
C ILE A 82 3.13 -0.44 -1.99
N LYS A 83 3.48 -1.64 -2.45
CA LYS A 83 2.61 -2.61 -3.12
C LYS A 83 3.20 -4.01 -3.00
N LEU A 84 2.41 -5.06 -3.19
CA LEU A 84 2.89 -6.45 -3.02
C LEU A 84 4.02 -6.82 -4.01
N LEU A 85 4.04 -6.22 -5.21
CA LEU A 85 5.15 -6.36 -6.16
C LEU A 85 6.52 -5.93 -5.60
N ASN A 86 6.54 -5.03 -4.62
CA ASN A 86 7.76 -4.50 -4.01
C ASN A 86 8.14 -5.23 -2.71
N PHE A 87 7.40 -6.27 -2.32
CA PHE A 87 7.76 -7.17 -1.23
C PHE A 87 8.22 -8.51 -1.78
N PHE A 88 9.50 -8.82 -1.58
CA PHE A 88 10.15 -10.01 -2.10
C PHE A 88 10.27 -11.10 -1.04
N LEU A 89 10.13 -12.36 -1.46
CA LEU A 89 10.25 -13.52 -0.59
C LEU A 89 11.63 -14.17 -0.72
N LYS A 90 12.34 -14.27 0.41
CA LYS A 90 13.59 -15.04 0.51
C LYS A 90 13.39 -16.26 1.39
N LYS A 91 13.58 -17.47 0.85
CA LYS A 91 13.42 -18.70 1.62
C LYS A 91 14.32 -18.72 2.84
N ILE A 92 13.75 -19.06 4.00
CA ILE A 92 14.51 -19.24 5.23
C ILE A 92 15.22 -20.60 5.15
N GLY A 93 16.55 -20.57 5.22
CA GLY A 93 17.37 -21.77 5.04
C GLY A 93 17.20 -22.75 6.21
N SER A 94 16.92 -24.02 5.91
CA SER A 94 16.87 -25.10 6.91
C SER A 94 18.26 -25.49 7.44
N ALA A 95 19.34 -25.03 6.83
CA ALA A 95 20.71 -25.42 7.16
C ALA A 95 21.14 -25.00 8.58
N ASN A 96 20.51 -23.97 9.14
CA ASN A 96 20.80 -23.48 10.49
C ASN A 96 19.84 -24.05 11.55
N THR A 97 18.87 -24.87 11.15
CA THR A 97 17.89 -25.45 12.07
C THR A 97 18.22 -26.91 12.31
N HIS A 98 18.35 -27.34 13.57
CA HIS A 98 18.49 -28.76 13.95
C HIS A 98 17.22 -29.60 13.72
N LYS A 99 16.25 -29.05 12.98
CA LYS A 99 14.93 -29.63 12.76
C LYS A 99 14.91 -30.53 11.54
N GLY A 100 14.09 -31.57 11.58
CA GLY A 100 13.89 -32.48 10.46
C GLY A 100 13.26 -31.77 9.24
N PRO A 101 13.41 -32.33 8.03
CA PRO A 101 12.75 -31.80 6.84
C PRO A 101 11.24 -31.64 7.03
N GLY A 102 10.69 -30.50 6.59
CA GLY A 102 9.26 -30.21 6.70
C GLY A 102 8.80 -29.68 8.06
N SER A 103 9.72 -29.44 9.00
CA SER A 103 9.38 -28.80 10.28
C SER A 103 9.11 -27.31 10.12
N ASP A 104 8.17 -26.79 10.90
CA ASP A 104 7.88 -25.36 10.98
C ASP A 104 9.09 -24.55 11.44
N VAL A 105 9.23 -23.36 10.84
CA VAL A 105 10.21 -22.35 11.25
C VAL A 105 9.58 -21.41 12.27
N VAL A 106 10.28 -21.18 13.37
CA VAL A 106 9.84 -20.33 14.47
C VAL A 106 10.68 -19.06 14.49
N LEU A 107 10.02 -17.92 14.25
CA LEU A 107 10.61 -16.59 14.31
C LEU A 107 10.15 -15.87 15.58
N HIS A 108 11.10 -15.31 16.33
CA HIS A 108 10.80 -14.44 17.46
C HIS A 108 11.19 -13.01 17.10
N TYR A 109 10.21 -12.11 17.00
CA TYR A 109 10.45 -10.67 16.88
C TYR A 109 10.33 -10.01 18.24
N ARG A 110 11.45 -9.49 18.75
CA ARG A 110 11.51 -8.73 20.00
C ARG A 110 11.43 -7.24 19.71
N LEU A 111 10.37 -6.61 20.21
CA LEU A 111 10.11 -5.19 20.10
C LEU A 111 9.86 -4.63 21.49
N GLU A 112 10.76 -3.79 21.96
CA GLU A 112 10.77 -3.22 23.32
C GLU A 112 10.71 -4.33 24.38
N ASN A 113 9.55 -4.49 25.04
CA ASN A 113 9.30 -5.50 26.07
C ASN A 113 8.39 -6.65 25.58
N ALA A 114 8.03 -6.66 24.30
CA ALA A 114 7.17 -7.68 23.70
C ALA A 114 7.97 -8.65 22.84
N CYS A 115 7.57 -9.92 22.85
CA CYS A 115 8.03 -10.93 21.90
C CYS A 115 6.83 -11.40 21.07
N PHE A 116 6.96 -11.34 19.75
CA PHE A 116 5.99 -11.88 18.80
C PHE A 116 6.55 -13.18 18.22
N VAL A 117 5.82 -14.27 18.46
CA VAL A 117 6.24 -15.63 18.10
C VAL A 117 5.45 -16.09 16.87
N PHE A 118 6.13 -16.24 15.74
CA PHE A 118 5.55 -16.76 14.50
C PHE A 118 6.05 -18.17 14.22
N GLN A 119 5.14 -19.14 14.28
CA GLN A 119 5.42 -20.50 13.82
C GLN A 119 4.87 -20.64 12.40
N MET A 120 5.76 -20.61 11.43
CA MET A 120 5.45 -20.60 10.01
C MET A 120 5.61 -22.00 9.42
N PRO A 121 4.65 -22.49 8.60
CA PRO A 121 4.79 -23.77 7.93
C PRO A 121 6.04 -23.82 7.07
N ALA A 122 6.70 -24.98 7.00
CA ALA A 122 7.91 -25.17 6.20
C ALA A 122 7.76 -24.72 4.73
N SER A 123 6.57 -24.92 4.14
CA SER A 123 6.26 -24.52 2.76
C SER A 123 6.08 -23.01 2.55
N PHE A 124 5.95 -22.25 3.64
CA PHE A 124 5.73 -20.80 3.63
C PHE A 124 6.78 -20.04 4.46
N SER A 125 7.89 -20.70 4.80
CA SER A 125 8.95 -20.12 5.63
C SER A 125 9.83 -19.20 4.78
N TYR A 126 9.41 -17.93 4.67
CA TYR A 126 10.09 -16.88 3.92
C TYR A 126 10.33 -15.64 4.79
N TRP A 127 11.48 -15.01 4.58
CA TRP A 127 11.70 -13.61 4.91
C TRP A 127 10.97 -12.74 3.90
N ILE A 128 10.19 -11.77 4.38
CA ILE A 128 9.58 -10.74 3.52
C ILE A 128 10.47 -9.49 3.53
N LYS A 129 10.94 -9.08 2.35
CA LYS A 129 11.91 -7.99 2.16
C LYS A 129 11.31 -6.90 1.29
N LEU A 130 11.30 -5.66 1.79
CA LEU A 130 10.93 -4.50 1.00
C LEU A 130 12.05 -4.14 0.00
N GLY A 131 11.70 -3.91 -1.26
CA GLY A 131 12.60 -3.49 -2.32
C GLY A 131 11.98 -2.40 -3.20
N ASP A 132 12.67 -2.07 -4.29
CA ASP A 132 12.33 -0.97 -5.22
C ASP A 132 12.27 0.42 -4.58
N TYR A 133 13.42 0.87 -4.09
CA TYR A 133 13.58 2.20 -3.48
C TYR A 133 13.73 3.33 -4.51
N GLY A 134 13.39 3.11 -5.78
CA GLY A 134 13.61 4.10 -6.85
C GLY A 134 12.85 5.41 -6.67
N THR A 135 11.74 5.36 -5.94
CA THR A 135 10.86 6.51 -5.64
C THR A 135 10.92 6.94 -4.17
N ALA A 136 11.80 6.31 -3.39
CA ALA A 136 11.88 6.55 -1.95
C ALA A 136 12.54 7.89 -1.65
N ASP A 137 12.09 8.51 -0.56
CA ASP A 137 12.61 9.80 -0.09
C ASP A 137 12.91 9.74 1.42
N SER A 138 14.18 9.97 1.75
CA SER A 138 14.72 10.01 3.12
C SER A 138 15.03 11.43 3.62
N ASN A 139 14.76 12.48 2.83
CA ASN A 139 15.04 13.85 3.22
C ASN A 139 14.01 14.34 4.26
N THR A 140 14.44 14.60 5.48
CA THR A 140 13.54 15.08 6.54
C THR A 140 13.02 16.50 6.31
N GLU A 141 13.69 17.31 5.48
CA GLU A 141 13.34 18.72 5.28
C GLU A 141 12.03 18.91 4.51
N ASN A 142 11.63 17.96 3.67
CA ASN A 142 10.38 18.02 2.92
C ASN A 142 9.20 17.33 3.65
N LEU A 143 9.41 16.79 4.86
CA LEU A 143 8.31 16.27 5.67
C LEU A 143 7.35 17.42 6.01
N GLY A 144 6.07 17.24 5.69
CA GLY A 144 5.04 18.27 5.85
C GLY A 144 5.03 19.32 4.74
N SER A 145 5.95 19.29 3.78
CA SER A 145 5.89 20.09 2.56
C SER A 145 4.77 19.58 1.64
N PRO A 146 4.27 20.43 0.72
CA PRO A 146 3.34 19.99 -0.32
C PRO A 146 3.86 18.79 -1.12
N VAL A 147 2.95 17.92 -1.53
CA VAL A 147 3.27 16.83 -2.46
C VAL A 147 3.71 17.38 -3.83
N THR A 148 4.61 16.65 -4.49
CA THR A 148 5.04 16.89 -5.87
C THR A 148 4.54 15.75 -6.77
N MET A 149 4.81 15.85 -8.07
CA MET A 149 4.48 14.78 -9.01
C MET A 149 5.25 13.48 -8.69
N ASP A 150 6.40 13.57 -8.03
CA ASP A 150 7.25 12.41 -7.73
C ASP A 150 6.61 11.43 -6.74
N GLN A 151 5.58 11.88 -6.00
CA GLN A 151 4.79 11.02 -5.12
C GLN A 151 3.62 10.30 -5.83
N PHE A 152 3.37 10.58 -7.11
CA PHE A 152 2.39 9.88 -7.94
C PHE A 152 3.08 8.79 -8.77
N THR A 153 3.49 7.72 -8.11
CA THR A 153 4.31 6.63 -8.69
C THR A 153 3.44 5.62 -9.44
N THR A 154 2.52 4.98 -8.72
CA THR A 154 1.46 4.11 -9.24
C THR A 154 0.13 4.86 -9.04
N LEU A 155 -0.52 5.28 -10.13
CA LEU A 155 -1.69 6.18 -10.06
C LEU A 155 -2.87 5.54 -9.29
N GLU A 156 -3.02 4.23 -9.41
CA GLU A 156 -4.00 3.41 -8.70
C GLU A 156 -3.73 3.37 -7.19
N ASN A 157 -2.49 3.56 -6.74
CA ASN A 157 -2.17 3.57 -5.31
C ASN A 157 -2.01 4.97 -4.72
N SER A 158 -2.38 6.01 -5.49
CA SER A 158 -2.29 7.40 -5.01
C SER A 158 -3.13 7.59 -3.74
N PRO A 159 -2.55 8.03 -2.61
CA PRO A 159 -3.29 8.26 -1.38
C PRO A 159 -4.50 9.17 -1.60
N VAL A 160 -5.64 8.81 -1.00
CA VAL A 160 -6.92 9.49 -1.25
C VAL A 160 -6.89 10.99 -0.94
N GLU A 161 -6.14 11.40 0.08
CA GLU A 161 -5.97 12.80 0.45
C GLU A 161 -5.27 13.61 -0.64
N PHE A 162 -4.39 12.99 -1.46
CA PHE A 162 -3.76 13.69 -2.58
C PHE A 162 -4.82 14.08 -3.62
N LEU A 163 -5.82 13.22 -3.83
CA LEU A 163 -6.91 13.41 -4.79
C LEU A 163 -7.97 14.41 -4.28
N LEU A 164 -8.16 14.47 -2.96
CA LEU A 164 -9.11 15.39 -2.32
C LEU A 164 -8.54 16.80 -2.14
N GLU A 165 -7.27 16.92 -1.76
CA GLU A 165 -6.65 18.16 -1.28
C GLU A 165 -5.80 18.88 -2.33
N GLY A 166 -5.26 18.15 -3.31
CA GLY A 166 -4.36 18.71 -4.32
C GLY A 166 -3.10 19.30 -3.71
N ASP A 167 -2.82 20.57 -3.99
CA ASP A 167 -1.59 21.25 -3.58
C ASP A 167 -1.48 21.44 -2.06
N ALA A 168 -2.57 21.23 -1.32
CA ALA A 168 -2.58 21.27 0.14
C ALA A 168 -2.19 19.93 0.79
N ALA A 169 -2.24 18.83 0.04
CA ALA A 169 -1.78 17.54 0.52
C ALA A 169 -0.29 17.60 0.86
N LYS A 170 0.09 16.94 1.95
CA LYS A 170 1.46 17.01 2.48
C LYS A 170 2.16 15.68 2.36
N GLN A 171 3.45 15.75 2.04
CA GLN A 171 4.34 14.61 2.12
C GLN A 171 4.45 14.16 3.58
N SER A 172 4.03 12.93 3.83
CA SER A 172 4.05 12.36 5.17
C SER A 172 4.20 10.86 5.10
N TYR A 173 4.51 10.30 6.25
CA TYR A 173 4.53 8.87 6.50
C TYR A 173 3.15 8.19 6.35
N ALA A 174 2.05 8.95 6.39
CA ALA A 174 0.70 8.41 6.29
C ALA A 174 0.35 7.92 4.87
N ALA A 175 1.07 8.39 3.85
CA ALA A 175 0.91 7.93 2.46
C ALA A 175 1.29 6.44 2.34
N ASP A 176 2.48 6.06 2.79
CA ASP A 176 2.90 4.65 2.81
C ASP A 176 1.97 3.78 3.68
N THR A 177 1.44 4.34 4.79
CA THR A 177 0.46 3.64 5.64
C THR A 177 -0.84 3.34 4.90
N PHE A 178 -1.31 4.25 4.05
CA PHE A 178 -2.49 4.01 3.19
C PHE A 178 -2.24 2.89 2.18
N CYS A 179 -1.10 2.95 1.49
CA CYS A 179 -0.70 1.93 0.52
C CYS A 179 -0.46 0.56 1.18
N LEU A 180 0.01 0.53 2.43
CA LEU A 180 0.05 -0.69 3.24
C LEU A 180 -1.36 -1.24 3.51
N GLY A 181 -2.37 -0.39 3.69
CA GLY A 181 -3.77 -0.80 3.76
C GLY A 181 -4.25 -1.48 2.48
N LEU A 182 -3.86 -0.97 1.31
CA LEU A 182 -4.12 -1.63 0.02
C LEU A 182 -3.40 -2.98 -0.09
N CYS A 183 -2.17 -3.09 0.44
CA CYS A 183 -1.47 -4.38 0.55
C CYS A 183 -2.21 -5.37 1.46
N VAL A 184 -2.77 -4.91 2.60
CA VAL A 184 -3.60 -5.74 3.48
C VAL A 184 -4.82 -6.25 2.72
N LEU A 185 -5.50 -5.37 1.99
CA LEU A 185 -6.63 -5.78 1.17
C LEU A 185 -6.22 -6.87 0.17
N HIS A 186 -5.12 -6.65 -0.56
CA HIS A 186 -4.61 -7.60 -1.55
C HIS A 186 -4.21 -8.96 -0.92
N LEU A 187 -3.56 -8.95 0.25
CA LEU A 187 -3.26 -10.20 0.98
C LEU A 187 -4.51 -11.04 1.27
N PHE A 188 -5.66 -10.40 1.50
CA PHE A 188 -6.92 -11.06 1.85
C PHE A 188 -7.81 -11.36 0.64
N THR A 189 -7.72 -10.59 -0.45
CA THR A 189 -8.36 -10.95 -1.72
C THR A 189 -7.64 -12.12 -2.39
N GLY A 190 -6.31 -12.11 -2.29
CA GLY A 190 -5.35 -13.09 -2.76
C GLY A 190 -5.26 -13.26 -4.28
N CYS A 191 -6.21 -12.75 -5.04
CA CYS A 191 -6.29 -13.03 -6.47
C CYS A 191 -5.62 -11.99 -7.37
N ALA A 192 -5.71 -10.72 -6.96
CA ALA A 192 -5.37 -9.53 -7.74
C ALA A 192 -5.45 -8.29 -6.82
N PRO A 193 -4.76 -7.19 -7.16
CA PRO A 193 -4.92 -5.92 -6.48
C PRO A 193 -6.32 -5.33 -6.75
N TYR A 194 -6.71 -4.33 -5.97
CA TYR A 194 -8.11 -3.89 -5.91
C TYR A 194 -8.59 -3.27 -7.23
N GLU A 195 -7.72 -2.59 -7.97
CA GLU A 195 -7.97 -1.95 -9.25
C GLU A 195 -8.30 -2.94 -10.37
N GLU A 196 -7.76 -4.16 -10.29
CA GLU A 196 -8.07 -5.28 -11.18
C GLU A 196 -9.40 -5.93 -10.78
N ILE A 197 -9.65 -6.10 -9.48
CA ILE A 197 -10.95 -6.62 -8.99
C ILE A 197 -12.08 -5.66 -9.37
N LEU A 198 -11.82 -4.35 -9.33
CA LEU A 198 -12.74 -3.27 -9.69
C LEU A 198 -12.50 -2.77 -11.12
N GLU A 199 -12.04 -3.62 -12.04
CA GLU A 199 -11.74 -3.21 -13.43
C GLU A 199 -12.96 -2.55 -14.09
N ASP A 200 -14.15 -3.14 -13.91
CA ASP A 200 -15.42 -2.63 -14.48
C ASP A 200 -15.94 -1.36 -13.79
N VAL A 201 -15.43 -1.01 -12.61
CA VAL A 201 -15.88 0.16 -11.86
C VAL A 201 -15.22 1.41 -12.42
N ARG A 202 -15.98 2.14 -13.25
CA ARG A 202 -15.57 3.40 -13.89
C ARG A 202 -16.26 4.60 -13.27
N CYS A 203 -15.50 5.68 -13.08
CA CYS A 203 -16.03 6.96 -12.58
C CYS A 203 -17.19 7.45 -13.47
N PRO A 204 -18.39 7.71 -12.92
CA PRO A 204 -19.54 8.15 -13.69
C PRO A 204 -19.24 9.41 -14.49
N VAL A 205 -19.73 9.46 -15.73
CA VAL A 205 -19.36 10.51 -16.72
C VAL A 205 -19.53 11.93 -16.17
N GLU A 206 -20.62 12.20 -15.45
CA GLU A 206 -20.89 13.53 -14.90
C GLU A 206 -19.99 13.89 -13.71
N LEU A 207 -19.65 12.92 -12.85
CA LEU A 207 -18.67 13.11 -11.79
C LEU A 207 -17.27 13.33 -12.38
N LEU A 208 -16.90 12.54 -13.39
CA LEU A 208 -15.62 12.66 -14.10
C LEU A 208 -15.46 14.04 -14.72
N LYS A 209 -16.48 14.55 -15.42
CA LYS A 209 -16.48 15.91 -16.00
C LYS A 209 -16.23 16.98 -14.94
N ASP A 210 -16.95 16.90 -13.82
CA ASP A 210 -16.84 17.90 -12.73
C ASP A 210 -15.48 17.83 -12.01
N LEU A 211 -14.96 16.61 -11.76
CA LEU A 211 -13.62 16.41 -11.19
C LEU A 211 -12.56 17.01 -12.11
N LYS A 212 -12.61 16.68 -13.40
CA LYS A 212 -11.72 17.24 -14.43
C LYS A 212 -11.77 18.76 -14.48
N PHE A 213 -12.97 19.35 -14.37
CA PHE A 213 -13.12 20.79 -14.36
C PHE A 213 -12.40 21.45 -13.17
N VAL A 214 -12.48 20.84 -11.98
CA VAL A 214 -11.79 21.33 -10.78
C VAL A 214 -10.28 21.12 -10.89
N TRP A 215 -9.83 19.91 -11.20
CA TRP A 215 -8.42 19.56 -11.23
C TRP A 215 -7.66 20.27 -12.36
N MET A 216 -8.25 20.40 -13.56
CA MET A 216 -7.57 21.00 -14.72
C MET A 216 -7.77 22.51 -14.86
N SER A 217 -8.37 23.17 -13.86
CA SER A 217 -8.67 24.61 -13.89
C SER A 217 -7.48 25.43 -14.40
N PRO A 218 -7.65 26.31 -15.41
CA PRO A 218 -6.58 27.16 -15.95
C PRO A 218 -6.30 28.38 -15.06
N ARG A 219 -7.07 28.60 -13.99
CA ARG A 219 -6.92 29.77 -13.13
C ARG A 219 -5.57 29.74 -12.42
N LYS A 220 -4.91 30.91 -12.34
CA LYS A 220 -3.59 31.08 -11.68
C LYS A 220 -3.60 30.71 -10.20
N ASN A 221 -4.76 30.70 -9.54
CA ASN A 221 -4.96 30.31 -8.14
C ASN A 221 -5.59 28.90 -8.01
N SER A 222 -5.39 28.03 -9.00
CA SER A 222 -5.77 26.62 -8.85
C SER A 222 -4.97 26.00 -7.70
N THR A 223 -5.65 25.25 -6.83
CA THR A 223 -5.07 24.53 -5.70
C THR A 223 -4.85 23.05 -6.03
N PHE A 224 -4.78 22.73 -7.33
CA PHE A 224 -4.63 21.37 -7.87
C PHE A 224 -3.60 21.36 -9.00
N SER A 225 -2.59 22.22 -8.93
CA SER A 225 -1.54 22.33 -9.94
C SER A 225 -0.72 21.05 -10.09
N VAL A 226 -0.48 20.32 -8.98
CA VAL A 226 0.21 19.02 -9.00
C VAL A 226 -0.65 17.98 -9.72
N ILE A 227 -1.90 17.79 -9.28
CA ILE A 227 -2.84 16.85 -9.93
C ILE A 227 -3.01 17.20 -11.41
N LYS A 228 -3.16 18.48 -11.74
CA LYS A 228 -3.27 18.92 -13.14
C LYS A 228 -2.11 18.45 -14.00
N SER A 229 -0.91 18.43 -13.44
CA SER A 229 0.29 18.03 -14.16
C SER A 229 0.32 16.51 -14.37
N VAL A 230 -0.12 15.73 -13.37
CA VAL A 230 -0.28 14.27 -13.48
C VAL A 230 -1.40 13.88 -14.45
N VAL A 231 -2.56 14.53 -14.36
CA VAL A 231 -3.74 14.26 -15.20
C VAL A 231 -3.47 14.55 -16.69
N ARG A 232 -2.53 15.46 -17.01
CA ARG A 232 -2.15 15.75 -18.40
C ARG A 232 -1.45 14.58 -19.09
N SER A 233 -0.87 13.67 -18.34
CA SER A 233 -0.25 12.44 -18.82
C SER A 233 -1.11 11.19 -18.54
N ASP A 234 -2.34 11.37 -18.04
CA ASP A 234 -3.29 10.30 -17.67
C ASP A 234 -4.44 10.26 -18.69
N ASP A 235 -4.19 9.66 -19.85
CA ASP A 235 -5.17 9.59 -20.94
C ASP A 235 -6.40 8.73 -20.57
N ASP A 236 -6.21 7.74 -19.70
CA ASP A 236 -7.23 6.78 -19.28
C ASP A 236 -8.11 7.25 -18.12
N ASN A 237 -7.85 8.44 -17.57
CA ASN A 237 -8.54 8.99 -16.41
C ASN A 237 -8.36 8.16 -15.13
N THR A 238 -7.24 7.46 -15.03
CA THR A 238 -6.90 6.56 -13.93
C THR A 238 -7.10 7.24 -12.59
N LEU A 239 -6.65 8.49 -12.38
CA LEU A 239 -6.85 9.18 -11.09
C LEU A 239 -8.33 9.41 -10.73
N CYS A 240 -9.18 9.69 -11.72
CA CYS A 240 -10.62 9.83 -11.50
C CYS A 240 -11.25 8.48 -11.14
N HIS A 241 -10.81 7.41 -11.81
CA HIS A 241 -11.25 6.04 -11.53
C HIS A 241 -10.78 5.57 -10.16
N THR A 242 -9.53 5.84 -9.79
CA THR A 242 -8.95 5.56 -8.46
C THR A 242 -9.78 6.19 -7.35
N LEU A 243 -10.04 7.51 -7.41
CA LEU A 243 -10.86 8.18 -6.39
C LEU A 243 -12.26 7.55 -6.28
N TYR A 244 -12.90 7.28 -7.42
CA TYR A 244 -14.23 6.67 -7.42
C TYR A 244 -14.22 5.25 -6.84
N ARG A 245 -13.23 4.42 -7.22
CA ARG A 245 -13.06 3.06 -6.71
C ARG A 245 -12.84 3.04 -5.20
N PHE A 246 -12.04 3.95 -4.63
CA PHE A 246 -11.90 4.05 -3.17
C PHE A 246 -13.24 4.36 -2.49
N VAL A 247 -14.04 5.25 -3.05
CA VAL A 247 -15.34 5.62 -2.49
C VAL A 247 -16.36 4.46 -2.61
N VAL A 248 -16.31 3.68 -3.69
CA VAL A 248 -17.13 2.47 -3.84
C VAL A 248 -16.69 1.40 -2.83
N LEU A 249 -15.40 1.11 -2.77
CA LEU A 249 -14.82 0.03 -2.00
C LEU A 249 -14.89 0.29 -0.49
N PHE A 250 -14.39 1.43 -0.02
CA PHE A 250 -14.31 1.77 1.41
C PHE A 250 -15.51 2.57 1.92
N GLY A 251 -16.32 3.12 1.01
CA GLY A 251 -17.43 3.99 1.32
C GLY A 251 -17.02 5.45 1.48
N LEU A 252 -17.95 6.37 1.16
CA LEU A 252 -17.73 7.80 1.39
C LEU A 252 -17.86 8.12 2.89
N PRO A 253 -16.88 8.76 3.55
CA PRO A 253 -17.04 9.17 4.94
C PRO A 253 -18.25 10.10 5.17
N GLY A 254 -18.82 10.11 6.38
CA GLY A 254 -19.97 10.96 6.72
C GLY A 254 -19.62 12.45 6.91
N ARG A 255 -18.33 12.80 6.96
CA ARG A 255 -17.82 14.16 7.15
C ARG A 255 -16.60 14.35 6.26
N ASN A 256 -16.32 15.60 5.86
CA ASN A 256 -15.13 15.94 5.08
C ASN A 256 -13.86 15.63 5.91
N PRO A 257 -12.99 14.71 5.46
CA PRO A 257 -11.76 14.37 6.18
C PRO A 257 -10.68 15.44 6.07
N SER A 258 -10.65 16.20 4.97
CA SER A 258 -9.56 17.13 4.64
C SER A 258 -9.79 18.58 5.08
N GLY A 259 -11.03 18.93 5.41
CA GLY A 259 -11.46 20.33 5.56
C GLY A 259 -11.44 21.15 4.26
N ILE A 260 -10.99 20.59 3.14
CA ILE A 260 -11.00 21.23 1.81
C ILE A 260 -12.26 20.77 1.07
N ASP A 261 -13.15 21.71 0.78
CA ASP A 261 -14.49 21.35 0.33
C ASP A 261 -14.62 21.09 -1.18
N LYS A 262 -13.67 21.52 -2.03
CA LYS A 262 -13.89 21.57 -3.48
C LYS A 262 -14.25 20.21 -4.10
N VAL A 263 -13.39 19.20 -3.92
CA VAL A 263 -13.63 17.83 -4.44
C VAL A 263 -14.70 17.14 -3.60
N TRP A 264 -14.68 17.33 -2.28
CA TRP A 264 -15.66 16.73 -1.37
C TRP A 264 -17.11 17.09 -1.71
N GLN A 265 -17.38 18.36 -2.03
CA GLN A 265 -18.72 18.81 -2.43
C GLN A 265 -19.17 18.22 -3.76
N LEU A 266 -18.24 17.91 -4.68
CA LEU A 266 -18.58 17.18 -5.91
C LEU A 266 -18.98 15.73 -5.60
N LEU A 267 -18.23 15.05 -4.72
CA LEU A 267 -18.58 13.70 -4.27
C LEU A 267 -19.97 13.68 -3.62
N LEU A 268 -20.27 14.64 -2.73
CA LEU A 268 -21.60 14.76 -2.14
C LEU A 268 -22.68 15.03 -3.20
N LYS A 269 -22.47 16.03 -4.07
CA LYS A 269 -23.42 16.40 -5.13
C LYS A 269 -23.86 15.20 -5.98
N HIS A 270 -22.91 14.34 -6.35
CA HIS A 270 -23.14 13.24 -7.28
C HIS A 270 -23.49 11.92 -6.59
N LEU A 271 -22.85 11.60 -5.45
CA LEU A 271 -22.95 10.30 -4.80
C LEU A 271 -23.87 10.30 -3.57
N ARG A 272 -24.19 11.49 -3.02
CA ARG A 272 -25.13 11.68 -1.90
C ARG A 272 -25.95 12.96 -2.07
N PRO A 273 -26.75 13.08 -3.14
CA PRO A 273 -27.49 14.32 -3.44
C PRO A 273 -28.48 14.74 -2.34
N ASP A 274 -28.93 13.79 -1.51
CA ASP A 274 -29.84 14.04 -0.38
C ASP A 274 -29.14 14.48 0.91
N ASP A 275 -27.80 14.57 0.92
CA ASP A 275 -27.02 14.89 2.11
C ASP A 275 -27.37 16.30 2.66
N PRO A 276 -27.71 16.43 3.96
CA PRO A 276 -27.99 17.72 4.58
C PRO A 276 -26.88 18.77 4.41
N ALA A 277 -25.62 18.34 4.29
CA ALA A 277 -24.48 19.25 4.07
C ALA A 277 -24.61 20.06 2.77
N LEU A 278 -25.31 19.54 1.75
CA LEU A 278 -25.57 20.25 0.49
C LEU A 278 -26.64 21.35 0.63
N LYS A 279 -27.59 21.19 1.56
CA LYS A 279 -28.72 22.13 1.76
C LYS A 279 -28.25 23.51 2.25
N HIS A 280 -27.14 23.57 2.99
CA HIS A 280 -26.57 24.83 3.46
C HIS A 280 -25.96 25.69 2.34
N PHE A 281 -25.53 25.09 1.22
CA PHE A 281 -24.89 25.81 0.11
C PHE A 281 -25.89 26.25 -0.97
N GLN A 282 -26.94 25.45 -1.21
CA GLN A 282 -27.96 25.73 -2.22
C GLN A 282 -28.74 27.04 -1.98
N TRP A 283 -28.75 27.58 -0.75
CA TRP A 283 -29.38 28.87 -0.45
C TRP A 283 -28.66 30.09 -1.07
N ARG A 284 -27.42 29.95 -1.57
CA ARG A 284 -26.66 31.06 -2.19
C ARG A 284 -26.66 31.07 -3.72
N SER A 285 -27.17 30.04 -4.40
CA SER A 285 -27.20 29.99 -5.87
C SER A 285 -28.63 29.90 -6.41
N ARG A 286 -29.35 31.02 -6.36
CA ARG A 286 -30.59 31.21 -7.13
C ARG A 286 -30.23 31.83 -8.48
N ARG A 287 -30.10 30.98 -9.52
CA ARG A 287 -30.50 31.21 -10.93
C ARG A 287 -29.90 30.12 -11.83
N SER A 288 -30.72 29.18 -12.30
CA SER A 288 -31.15 29.13 -13.70
C SER A 288 -32.06 27.91 -13.93
N THR A 289 -32.97 28.11 -14.87
CA THR A 289 -33.95 27.19 -15.42
C THR A 289 -33.26 26.09 -16.23
N GLY A 290 -33.20 24.87 -15.68
CA GLY A 290 -32.68 23.67 -16.33
C GLY A 290 -32.83 22.42 -15.45
N LYS A 291 -33.92 22.35 -14.68
CA LYS A 291 -34.06 21.42 -13.55
C LYS A 291 -34.26 19.96 -13.97
N ASP A 292 -34.89 19.70 -15.12
CA ASP A 292 -35.31 18.34 -15.44
C ASP A 292 -34.16 17.45 -15.93
N GLY A 293 -33.24 17.97 -16.75
CA GLY A 293 -32.08 17.21 -17.23
C GLY A 293 -31.01 16.96 -16.17
N ALA A 294 -30.69 17.96 -15.35
CA ALA A 294 -29.68 17.82 -14.29
C ALA A 294 -30.12 16.85 -13.18
N GLN A 295 -31.43 16.75 -12.91
CA GLN A 295 -31.99 15.85 -11.92
C GLN A 295 -32.05 14.40 -12.42
N LEU A 296 -32.35 14.19 -13.70
CA LEU A 296 -32.26 12.87 -14.37
C LEU A 296 -30.81 12.35 -14.39
N HIS A 297 -29.82 13.19 -14.71
CA HIS A 297 -28.41 12.76 -14.74
C HIS A 297 -27.80 12.52 -13.34
N ALA A 298 -28.17 13.34 -12.34
CA ALA A 298 -27.79 13.07 -10.96
C ALA A 298 -28.39 11.74 -10.45
N SER A 299 -29.62 11.41 -10.86
CA SER A 299 -30.24 10.11 -10.54
C SER A 299 -29.47 8.94 -11.17
N SER A 300 -28.97 9.07 -12.41
CA SER A 300 -28.16 8.02 -13.03
C SER A 300 -26.80 7.82 -12.36
N THR A 301 -26.11 8.89 -11.96
CA THR A 301 -24.81 8.80 -11.27
C THR A 301 -24.94 8.13 -9.91
N LYS A 302 -25.96 8.52 -9.12
CA LYS A 302 -26.24 7.90 -7.82
C LYS A 302 -26.62 6.42 -7.98
N SER A 303 -27.45 6.08 -8.96
CA SER A 303 -27.82 4.68 -9.22
C SER A 303 -26.62 3.83 -9.63
N GLN A 304 -25.70 4.35 -10.45
CA GLN A 304 -24.46 3.64 -10.77
C GLN A 304 -23.62 3.42 -9.50
N PHE A 305 -23.46 4.45 -8.67
CA PHE A 305 -22.73 4.33 -7.41
C PHE A 305 -23.33 3.30 -6.45
N ASP A 306 -24.65 3.27 -6.31
CA ASP A 306 -25.34 2.29 -5.48
C ASP A 306 -25.17 0.87 -6.01
N HIS A 307 -25.24 0.71 -7.33
CA HIS A 307 -24.98 -0.56 -7.98
C HIS A 307 -23.54 -1.03 -7.73
N ASP A 308 -22.55 -0.18 -8.01
CA ASP A 308 -21.14 -0.50 -7.83
C ASP A 308 -20.83 -0.82 -6.35
N GLN A 309 -21.40 -0.08 -5.39
CA GLN A 309 -21.27 -0.40 -3.96
C GLN A 309 -21.91 -1.73 -3.58
N SER A 310 -23.08 -2.05 -4.15
CA SER A 310 -23.77 -3.33 -3.89
C SER A 310 -22.94 -4.54 -4.36
N LEU A 311 -22.02 -4.33 -5.31
CA LEU A 311 -21.10 -5.35 -5.80
C LEU A 311 -19.78 -5.34 -5.01
N TYR A 312 -19.15 -4.17 -4.85
CA TYR A 312 -17.73 -4.09 -4.50
C TYR A 312 -17.42 -3.48 -3.13
N SER A 313 -18.41 -2.98 -2.39
CA SER A 313 -18.15 -2.44 -1.05
C SER A 313 -17.53 -3.50 -0.13
N ILE A 314 -16.45 -3.16 0.55
CA ILE A 314 -15.82 -4.07 1.52
C ILE A 314 -16.77 -4.39 2.69
N ALA A 315 -17.71 -3.48 3.01
CA ALA A 315 -18.66 -3.65 4.09
C ALA A 315 -19.81 -4.61 3.75
N SER A 316 -20.35 -4.54 2.53
CA SER A 316 -21.58 -5.26 2.16
C SER A 316 -21.68 -5.75 0.71
N GLY A 317 -20.65 -5.54 -0.11
CA GLY A 317 -20.63 -5.92 -1.52
C GLY A 317 -20.78 -7.43 -1.74
N SER A 318 -21.41 -7.80 -2.86
CA SER A 318 -21.78 -9.17 -3.23
C SER A 318 -20.79 -9.87 -4.17
N ASN A 319 -19.79 -9.19 -4.72
CA ASN A 319 -18.75 -9.79 -5.55
C ASN A 319 -18.01 -10.90 -4.78
N ASP A 320 -17.83 -12.07 -5.40
CA ASP A 320 -17.27 -13.27 -4.74
C ASP A 320 -15.89 -13.03 -4.10
N ILE A 321 -15.02 -12.26 -4.77
CA ILE A 321 -13.67 -11.95 -4.27
C ILE A 321 -13.77 -11.03 -3.05
N ILE A 322 -14.63 -10.01 -3.11
CA ILE A 322 -14.86 -9.07 -2.00
C ILE A 322 -15.54 -9.77 -0.82
N CYS A 323 -16.52 -10.64 -1.07
CA CYS A 323 -17.16 -11.48 -0.06
C CYS A 323 -16.12 -12.34 0.68
N ARG A 324 -15.29 -13.07 -0.06
CA ARG A 324 -14.22 -13.90 0.50
C ARG A 324 -13.20 -13.07 1.29
N CYS A 325 -12.81 -11.91 0.76
CA CYS A 325 -11.90 -10.99 1.44
C CYS A 325 -12.50 -10.51 2.78
N ARG A 326 -13.77 -10.08 2.77
CA ARG A 326 -14.51 -9.65 3.96
C ARG A 326 -14.60 -10.78 5.00
N GLU A 327 -14.97 -11.99 4.58
CA GLU A 327 -15.01 -13.17 5.47
C GLU A 327 -13.64 -13.45 6.08
N GLY A 328 -12.57 -13.39 5.28
CA GLY A 328 -11.20 -13.53 5.76
C GLY A 328 -10.83 -12.48 6.81
N LEU A 329 -11.10 -11.21 6.53
CA LEU A 329 -10.87 -10.09 7.46
C LEU A 329 -11.68 -10.22 8.75
N GLN A 330 -12.88 -10.78 8.69
CA GLN A 330 -13.73 -11.04 9.85
C GLN A 330 -13.27 -12.26 10.66
N SER A 331 -12.64 -13.24 10.01
CA SER A 331 -12.12 -14.45 10.67
C SER A 331 -10.89 -14.19 11.55
N ILE A 332 -10.15 -13.11 11.28
CA ILE A 332 -8.97 -12.71 12.06
C ILE A 332 -9.34 -11.53 12.99
N PRO A 333 -9.27 -11.71 14.32
CA PRO A 333 -9.61 -10.65 15.27
C PRO A 333 -8.86 -9.34 14.98
N GLY A 334 -9.59 -8.24 14.77
CA GLY A 334 -9.02 -6.93 14.52
C GLY A 334 -8.50 -6.68 13.09
N ALA A 335 -8.54 -7.64 12.16
CA ALA A 335 -8.03 -7.40 10.80
C ALA A 335 -8.87 -6.39 10.01
N MET A 336 -10.21 -6.45 10.11
CA MET A 336 -11.10 -5.44 9.51
C MET A 336 -10.89 -4.04 10.12
N GLU A 337 -10.69 -3.94 11.43
CA GLU A 337 -10.39 -2.68 12.11
C GLU A 337 -9.05 -2.10 11.63
N LEU A 338 -8.01 -2.94 11.54
CA LEU A 338 -6.72 -2.54 11.03
C LEU A 338 -6.85 -1.99 9.60
N LEU A 339 -7.48 -2.74 8.69
CA LEU A 339 -7.68 -2.30 7.31
C LEU A 339 -8.33 -0.91 7.26
N ASN A 340 -9.46 -0.74 7.94
CA ASN A 340 -10.19 0.52 7.98
C ASN A 340 -9.34 1.67 8.55
N SER A 341 -8.50 1.41 9.54
CA SER A 341 -7.59 2.42 10.12
C SER A 341 -6.45 2.80 9.17
N LEU A 342 -5.94 1.85 8.38
CA LEU A 342 -4.85 2.09 7.42
C LEU A 342 -5.35 2.92 6.22
N VAL A 343 -6.57 2.64 5.73
CA VAL A 343 -7.17 3.30 4.56
C VAL A 343 -8.08 4.48 4.92
N ASP A 344 -8.02 4.99 6.14
CA ASP A 344 -8.81 6.17 6.54
C ASP A 344 -8.50 7.35 5.61
N PHE A 345 -9.54 8.08 5.21
CA PHE A 345 -9.39 9.21 4.29
C PHE A 345 -8.73 10.42 4.96
N ASP A 346 -8.74 10.48 6.29
CA ASP A 346 -7.98 11.46 7.06
C ASP A 346 -6.59 10.88 7.41
N PRO A 347 -5.50 11.40 6.80
CA PRO A 347 -4.15 10.88 7.04
C PRO A 347 -3.71 11.00 8.50
N ALA A 348 -4.28 11.93 9.28
CA ALA A 348 -3.95 12.11 10.69
C ALA A 348 -4.55 11.01 11.59
N LYS A 349 -5.56 10.27 11.11
CA LYS A 349 -6.15 9.13 11.84
C LYS A 349 -5.45 7.81 11.58
N ARG A 350 -4.63 7.74 10.52
CA ARG A 350 -3.90 6.52 10.19
C ARG A 350 -2.87 6.21 11.28
N PRO A 351 -2.74 4.93 11.68
CA PRO A 351 -1.79 4.57 12.72
C PRO A 351 -0.34 4.73 12.25
N THR A 352 0.54 5.04 13.19
CA THR A 352 1.99 4.85 13.00
C THR A 352 2.31 3.36 12.86
N LEU A 353 3.42 3.02 12.20
CA LEU A 353 3.82 1.61 12.02
C LEU A 353 4.07 0.90 13.37
N LYS A 354 4.52 1.64 14.39
CA LYS A 354 4.60 1.11 15.76
C LYS A 354 3.22 0.72 16.28
N GLN A 355 2.21 1.60 16.15
CA GLN A 355 0.84 1.26 16.54
C GLN A 355 0.30 0.06 15.75
N VAL A 356 0.64 -0.07 14.47
CA VAL A 356 0.28 -1.24 13.67
C VAL A 356 0.89 -2.52 14.24
N MET A 357 2.19 -2.55 14.58
CA MET A 357 2.83 -3.73 15.18
C MET A 357 2.19 -4.17 16.52
N TYR A 358 1.66 -3.23 17.30
CA TYR A 358 0.96 -3.52 18.56
C TYR A 358 -0.56 -3.72 18.40
N HIS A 359 -1.08 -3.66 17.17
CA HIS A 359 -2.50 -3.79 16.87
C HIS A 359 -3.05 -5.16 17.32
N PRO A 360 -4.32 -5.25 17.78
CA PRO A 360 -4.96 -6.51 18.18
C PRO A 360 -4.86 -7.68 17.19
N VAL A 361 -4.68 -7.40 15.90
CA VAL A 361 -4.46 -8.43 14.86
C VAL A 361 -3.27 -9.33 15.15
N PHE A 362 -2.25 -8.83 15.87
CA PHE A 362 -1.06 -9.58 16.24
C PHE A 362 -1.09 -10.12 17.67
N SER A 363 -2.19 -9.90 18.41
CA SER A 363 -2.28 -10.25 19.84
C SER A 363 -2.06 -11.74 20.11
N SER A 364 -2.54 -12.61 19.22
CA SER A 364 -2.36 -14.06 19.32
C SER A 364 -0.90 -14.49 19.29
N PHE A 365 0.03 -13.66 18.80
CA PHE A 365 1.47 -13.98 18.72
C PHE A 365 2.26 -13.47 19.92
N ARG A 366 1.67 -12.69 20.82
CA ARG A 366 2.36 -11.94 21.90
C ARG A 366 2.27 -12.59 23.29
N SER A 367 2.12 -13.90 23.40
CA SER A 367 1.97 -14.57 24.71
C SER A 367 3.31 -15.00 25.31
N PRO A 368 3.60 -14.73 26.60
CA PRO A 368 4.75 -15.29 27.31
C PRO A 368 4.76 -16.83 27.34
N SER A 369 3.59 -17.47 27.24
CA SER A 369 3.51 -18.93 27.14
C SER A 369 4.07 -19.42 25.80
N LYS A 370 3.73 -18.73 24.70
CA LYS A 370 4.21 -19.08 23.35
C LYS A 370 5.72 -18.95 23.21
N GLU A 371 6.32 -17.94 23.84
CA GLU A 371 7.79 -17.81 23.85
C GLU A 371 8.48 -19.01 24.51
N LYS A 372 7.85 -19.62 25.53
CA LYS A 372 8.37 -20.81 26.21
C LYS A 372 8.07 -22.11 25.46
N GLU A 373 6.91 -22.20 24.81
CA GLU A 373 6.43 -23.40 24.12
C GLU A 373 7.16 -23.64 22.79
N ALA A 374 7.53 -22.58 22.07
CA ALA A 374 8.14 -22.67 20.74
C ALA A 374 9.53 -22.00 20.73
N PRO A 375 10.64 -22.76 20.92
CA PRO A 375 11.98 -22.20 20.85
C PRO A 375 12.25 -21.61 19.46
N PRO A 376 12.88 -20.42 19.37
CA PRO A 376 13.11 -19.76 18.09
C PRO A 376 14.19 -20.48 17.29
N ASP A 377 13.97 -20.60 15.98
CA ASP A 377 15.05 -20.85 15.04
C ASP A 377 15.82 -19.55 14.76
N TYR A 378 15.10 -18.41 14.76
CA TYR A 378 15.67 -17.08 14.57
C TYR A 378 15.06 -16.08 15.56
N VAL A 379 15.91 -15.20 16.09
CA VAL A 379 15.53 -14.10 16.97
C VAL A 379 15.91 -12.78 16.32
N ILE A 380 14.91 -11.95 16.04
CA ILE A 380 15.07 -10.60 15.51
C ILE A 380 14.90 -9.65 16.70
N SER A 381 15.96 -8.93 17.08
CA SER A 381 15.96 -8.18 18.35
C SER A 381 16.48 -6.74 18.27
N TYR A 382 16.57 -6.18 17.06
CA TYR A 382 17.13 -4.84 16.82
C TYR A 382 16.51 -3.72 17.67
N TYR A 383 15.22 -3.82 17.99
CA TYR A 383 14.49 -2.86 18.83
C TYR A 383 14.13 -3.40 20.22
N SER A 384 14.84 -4.43 20.72
CA SER A 384 14.66 -4.95 22.07
C SER A 384 15.25 -4.02 23.13
N ASN A 385 14.54 -3.84 24.26
CA ASN A 385 15.09 -3.10 25.40
C ASN A 385 16.24 -3.82 26.12
N GLN A 386 16.42 -5.13 25.88
CA GLN A 386 17.48 -5.93 26.51
C GLN A 386 18.88 -5.60 26.00
N HIS A 387 19.02 -4.93 24.85
CA HIS A 387 20.32 -4.56 24.26
C HIS A 387 20.99 -3.33 24.88
N ARG A 388 20.40 -2.70 25.90
CA ARG A 388 21.11 -1.64 26.65
C ARG A 388 22.22 -2.17 27.57
N HIS A 389 22.32 -3.48 27.78
CA HIS A 389 23.39 -4.10 28.58
C HIS A 389 24.09 -5.23 27.80
N GLY A 390 24.94 -4.82 26.86
CA GLY A 390 26.11 -5.53 26.32
C GLY A 390 26.06 -7.06 26.25
N LEU A 391 25.66 -7.59 25.09
CA LEU A 391 26.26 -8.79 24.46
C LEU A 391 25.69 -8.90 23.04
N ILE A 392 26.53 -8.63 22.05
CA ILE A 392 26.19 -8.68 20.63
C ILE A 392 26.09 -10.16 20.24
N ILE A 393 24.88 -10.67 20.14
CA ILE A 393 24.58 -11.86 19.32
C ILE A 393 24.57 -11.36 17.87
N PRO A 394 25.23 -12.03 16.91
CA PRO A 394 25.26 -11.56 15.53
C PRO A 394 23.83 -11.48 14.97
N ASP A 395 23.46 -10.27 14.55
CA ASP A 395 22.28 -9.98 13.75
C ASP A 395 22.43 -10.66 12.37
N VAL A 396 21.35 -11.29 11.87
CA VAL A 396 21.25 -11.83 10.50
C VAL A 396 20.51 -10.84 9.62
#